data_AF-A0A3D1R6P2-F1
#
_entry.id   AF-A0A3D1R6P2-F1
#
_cell.length_a   1.000
_cell.length_b   1.000
_cell.length_c   1.000
_cell.angle_alpha   90.00
_cell.angle_beta   90.00
_cell.angle_gamma   90.00
#
_symmetry.space_group_name_H-M   'P 1'
#
loop_
_entity.id
_entity.type
_entity.pdbx_description
1 polymer ?
#
loop_
_entity_poly.entity_id
_entity_poly.type
_entity_poly.pdbx_seq_one_letter_code
_entity_poly.pdbx_strand_id
1 'polypeptide(L)'
;MAIAFFDLDKTLLSRNSGAMWVRSEVRGGHITCGQALAAYRWIARYHLGFARLEDALLATIASLRGAAESALRERTLAFYEREVRGLFRPGAFATIARHRAAGDALMLLTSSSSYLAAAACAELGFDGYLSNRFEVDAA
;
A
#
# COMPACT_ATOMS: atom_id res chain seq x y z
N MET A 1 -28.79 -0.58 7.14
CA MET A 1 -27.73 -0.79 6.14
C MET A 1 -26.86 0.45 6.12
N ALA A 2 -25.65 0.37 6.67
CA ALA A 2 -24.65 1.44 6.63
C ALA A 2 -23.46 1.04 5.76
N ILE A 3 -22.46 1.92 5.66
CA ILE A 3 -21.17 1.63 5.03
C ILE A 3 -20.09 1.70 6.12
N ALA A 4 -19.33 0.63 6.28
CA ALA A 4 -18.19 0.56 7.19
C ALA A 4 -16.90 0.74 6.38
N PHE A 5 -16.20 1.86 6.66
CA PHE A 5 -14.90 2.14 6.06
C PHE A 5 -13.78 1.63 6.95
N PHE A 6 -12.81 0.94 6.36
CA PHE A 6 -11.63 0.44 7.05
C PHE A 6 -10.37 0.99 6.39
N ASP A 7 -9.47 1.54 7.21
CA ASP A 7 -8.10 1.82 6.79
C ASP A 7 -7.26 0.52 6.74
N LEU A 8 -6.20 0.50 5.95
CA LEU A 8 -5.36 -0.68 5.76
C LEU A 8 -4.15 -0.69 6.71
N ASP A 9 -3.28 0.30 6.56
CA ASP A 9 -1.94 0.30 7.15
C ASP A 9 -1.99 0.64 8.64
N LYS A 10 -1.38 -0.20 9.48
CA LYS A 10 -1.46 -0.11 10.95
C LYS A 10 -2.88 -0.28 11.53
N THR A 11 -3.91 -0.33 10.70
CA THR A 11 -5.31 -0.59 11.08
C THR A 11 -5.67 -2.07 10.89
N LEU A 12 -5.92 -2.53 9.66
CA LEU A 12 -6.15 -3.95 9.35
C LEU A 12 -4.83 -4.75 9.37
N LEU A 13 -3.74 -4.13 8.91
CA LEU A 13 -2.39 -4.67 8.96
C LEU A 13 -1.68 -4.27 10.24
N SER A 14 -0.76 -5.13 10.71
CA SER A 14 0.10 -4.83 11.85
C SER A 14 1.25 -3.85 11.52
N ARG A 15 1.53 -3.62 10.24
CA ARG A 15 2.65 -2.79 9.75
C ARG A 15 2.18 -1.78 8.70
N ASN A 16 3.05 -0.85 8.34
CA ASN A 16 2.84 0.07 7.23
C ASN A 16 3.41 -0.55 5.95
N SER A 17 2.53 -0.89 5.01
CA SER A 17 2.86 -1.55 3.74
C SER A 17 3.65 -0.64 2.80
N GLY A 18 3.41 0.67 2.78
CA GLY A 18 4.17 1.61 1.95
C GLY A 18 5.66 1.61 2.27
N ALA A 19 6.03 1.70 3.54
CA ALA A 19 7.42 1.60 3.99
C ALA A 19 8.04 0.22 3.70
N MET A 20 7.23 -0.85 3.77
CA MET A 20 7.67 -2.20 3.40
C MET A 20 7.92 -2.35 1.91
N TRP A 21 7.05 -1.77 1.07
CA TRP A 21 7.18 -1.80 -0.39
C TRP A 21 8.48 -1.13 -0.84
N VAL A 22 8.80 0.06 -0.32
CA VAL A 22 10.08 0.75 -0.61
C VAL A 22 11.28 -0.15 -0.30
N ARG A 23 11.27 -0.83 0.86
CA ARG A 23 12.35 -1.76 1.23
C ARG A 23 12.41 -2.97 0.30
N SER A 24 11.27 -3.46 -0.18
CA SER A 24 11.20 -4.57 -1.12
C SER A 24 11.78 -4.18 -2.48
N GLU A 25 11.45 -2.99 -3.00
CA GLU A 25 11.97 -2.50 -4.29
C GLU A 25 13.47 -2.21 -4.26
N VAL A 26 14.00 -1.71 -3.13
CA VAL A 26 15.45 -1.58 -2.94
C VAL A 26 16.11 -2.96 -2.92
N ARG A 27 15.53 -3.95 -2.22
CA ARG A 27 16.06 -5.33 -2.17
C ARG A 27 16.02 -6.01 -3.54
N GLY A 28 14.99 -5.71 -4.34
CA GLY A 28 14.82 -6.23 -5.70
C GLY A 28 15.70 -5.55 -6.75
N GLY A 29 16.48 -4.52 -6.38
CA GLY A 29 17.35 -3.79 -7.32
C GLY A 29 16.59 -2.93 -8.34
N HIS A 30 15.27 -2.77 -8.18
CA HIS A 30 14.44 -1.92 -9.04
C HIS A 30 14.69 -0.43 -8.78
N ILE A 31 15.28 -0.12 -7.63
CA ILE A 31 15.75 1.21 -7.24
C ILE A 31 17.28 1.15 -7.21
N THR A 32 17.94 1.97 -8.04
CA THR A 32 19.42 2.00 -8.12
C THR A 32 20.07 2.46 -6.82
N CYS A 33 21.35 2.14 -6.58
CA CYS A 33 22.08 2.58 -5.37
C CYS A 33 22.04 4.11 -5.16
N GLY A 34 22.02 4.91 -6.23
CA GLY A 34 21.87 6.37 -6.14
C GLY A 34 20.49 6.80 -5.66
N GLN A 35 19.42 6.15 -6.16
CA GLN A 35 18.06 6.37 -5.68
C GLN A 35 17.85 5.81 -4.27
N ALA A 36 18.50 4.70 -3.92
CA ALA A 36 18.49 4.12 -2.58
C ALA A 36 19.21 5.04 -1.58
N LEU A 37 20.34 5.66 -1.94
CA LEU A 37 21.03 6.66 -1.12
C LEU A 37 20.19 7.93 -0.95
N ALA A 38 19.51 8.37 -2.01
CA ALA A 38 18.55 9.48 -1.93
C ALA A 38 17.41 9.14 -0.97
N ALA A 39 16.82 7.95 -1.08
CA ALA A 39 15.79 7.43 -0.19
C ALA A 39 16.29 7.26 1.26
N TYR A 40 17.54 6.82 1.47
CA TYR A 40 18.12 6.63 2.81
C TYR A 40 18.41 7.98 3.50
N ARG A 41 18.97 8.95 2.76
CA ARG A 41 19.09 10.35 3.22
C ARG A 41 17.73 10.98 3.52
N TRP A 42 16.68 10.49 2.86
CA TRP A 42 15.31 10.92 3.08
C TRP A 42 14.68 10.27 4.33
N ILE A 43 14.82 8.95 4.48
CA ILE A 43 14.40 8.19 5.67
C ILE A 43 15.11 8.71 6.93
N ALA A 44 16.40 9.08 6.83
CA ALA A 44 17.12 9.73 7.91
C ALA A 44 16.51 11.09 8.29
N ARG A 45 16.13 11.92 7.30
CA ARG A 45 15.41 13.19 7.53
C ARG A 45 14.00 13.00 8.10
N TYR A 46 13.32 11.93 7.68
CA TYR A 46 12.03 11.51 8.22
C TYR A 46 12.13 11.09 9.70
N HIS A 47 13.14 10.30 10.07
CA HIS A 47 13.39 9.92 11.47
C HIS A 47 13.75 11.10 12.36
N LEU A 48 14.30 12.17 11.79
CA LEU A 48 14.62 13.42 12.48
C LEU A 48 13.43 14.42 12.51
N GLY A 49 12.26 14.06 11.99
CA GLY A 49 11.05 14.88 12.04
C GLY A 49 10.97 16.01 11.01
N PHE A 50 11.88 16.06 10.03
CA PHE A 50 11.99 17.16 9.05
C PHE A 50 11.29 16.89 7.71
N ALA A 51 10.60 15.76 7.55
CA ALA A 51 10.14 15.33 6.23
C ALA A 51 8.80 14.58 6.32
N ARG A 52 7.82 14.97 5.50
CA ARG A 52 6.47 14.37 5.47
C ARG A 52 6.47 13.08 4.67
N LEU A 53 5.92 11.98 5.20
CA LEU A 53 5.87 10.68 4.51
C LEU A 53 5.36 10.78 3.06
N GLU A 54 4.47 11.74 2.78
CA GLU A 54 3.95 12.05 1.45
C GLU A 54 5.04 12.45 0.44
N ASP A 55 6.06 13.21 0.83
CA ASP A 55 7.09 13.70 -0.10
C ASP A 55 8.04 12.58 -0.55
N ALA A 56 8.38 11.64 0.34
CA ALA A 56 9.12 10.43 -0.02
C ALA A 56 8.31 9.52 -0.95
N LEU A 57 7.01 9.39 -0.67
CA LEU A 57 6.10 8.65 -1.52
C LEU A 57 6.10 9.26 -2.92
N LEU A 58 5.88 10.58 -3.05
CA LEU A 58 5.87 11.30 -4.31
C LEU A 58 7.19 11.21 -5.08
N ALA A 59 8.34 11.33 -4.40
CA ALA A 59 9.65 11.17 -5.03
C ALA A 59 9.86 9.74 -5.57
N THR A 60 9.38 8.74 -4.84
CA THR A 60 9.46 7.34 -5.28
C THR A 60 8.51 7.08 -6.45
N ILE A 61 7.30 7.64 -6.40
CA ILE A 61 6.34 7.60 -7.51
C ILE A 61 6.94 8.25 -8.76
N ALA A 62 7.63 9.39 -8.61
CA ALA A 62 8.30 10.05 -9.71
C ALA A 62 9.40 9.17 -10.35
N SER A 63 10.08 8.32 -9.57
CA SER A 63 11.05 7.35 -10.12
C SER A 63 10.42 6.22 -10.93
N LEU A 64 9.11 6.03 -10.86
CA LEU A 64 8.38 5.04 -11.66
C LEU A 64 7.99 5.57 -13.05
N ARG A 65 8.24 6.86 -13.35
CA ARG A 65 7.92 7.45 -14.64
C ARG A 65 8.64 6.69 -15.77
N GLY A 66 7.88 6.32 -16.81
CA GLY A 66 8.37 5.54 -17.95
C GLY A 66 8.38 4.02 -17.72
N ALA A 67 8.03 3.53 -16.53
CA ALA A 67 7.80 2.11 -16.31
C ALA A 67 6.40 1.70 -16.81
N ALA A 68 6.29 0.49 -17.36
CA ALA A 68 5.00 -0.08 -17.71
C ALA A 68 4.13 -0.30 -16.46
N GLU A 69 2.86 0.11 -16.52
CA GLU A 69 1.89 -0.09 -15.43
C GLU A 69 1.80 -1.57 -15.02
N SER A 70 1.73 -2.47 -16.01
CA SER A 70 1.63 -3.92 -15.80
C SER A 70 2.79 -4.44 -14.95
N ALA A 71 4.02 -4.02 -15.24
CA ALA A 71 5.20 -4.42 -14.48
C ALA A 71 5.15 -3.90 -13.02
N LEU A 72 4.65 -2.69 -12.78
CA LEU A 72 4.46 -2.19 -11.42
C LEU A 72 3.37 -2.96 -10.67
N ARG A 73 2.25 -3.25 -11.34
CA ARG A 73 1.14 -4.02 -10.78
C ARG A 73 1.59 -5.43 -10.39
N GLU A 74 2.29 -6.13 -11.27
CA GLU A 74 2.82 -7.48 -11.03
C GLU A 74 3.78 -7.52 -9.84
N ARG A 75 4.73 -6.58 -9.79
CA ARG A 75 5.65 -6.45 -8.66
C ARG A 75 4.92 -6.18 -7.34
N THR A 76 3.91 -5.31 -7.37
CA THR A 76 3.10 -5.00 -6.19
C THR A 76 2.33 -6.23 -5.70
N LEU A 77 1.78 -7.03 -6.62
CA LEU A 77 1.08 -8.26 -6.27
C LEU A 77 2.03 -9.32 -5.69
N ALA A 78 3.21 -9.51 -6.30
CA ALA A 78 4.22 -10.41 -5.79
C ALA A 78 4.72 -9.99 -4.39
N PHE A 79 4.86 -8.68 -4.16
CA PHE A 79 5.14 -8.13 -2.83
C PHE A 79 4.00 -8.40 -1.83
N TYR A 80 2.75 -8.22 -2.26
CA TYR A 80 1.59 -8.47 -1.41
C TYR A 80 1.55 -9.91 -0.90
N GLU A 81 1.65 -10.88 -1.81
CA GLU A 81 1.61 -12.31 -1.47
C GLU A 81 2.76 -12.71 -0.55
N ARG A 82 3.97 -12.23 -0.83
CA ARG A 82 5.17 -12.64 -0.09
C ARG A 82 5.31 -11.96 1.28
N GLU A 83 4.97 -10.68 1.38
CA GLU A 83 5.37 -9.84 2.52
C GLU A 83 4.20 -9.20 3.27
N VAL A 84 3.01 -9.07 2.66
CA VAL A 84 1.87 -8.33 3.26
C VAL A 84 0.77 -9.24 3.76
N ARG A 85 0.37 -10.26 2.99
CA ARG A 85 -0.80 -11.10 3.25
C ARG A 85 -0.81 -11.69 4.67
N GLY A 86 0.34 -12.10 5.18
CA GLY A 86 0.47 -12.67 6.53
C GLY A 86 0.41 -11.66 7.69
N LEU A 87 0.20 -10.37 7.43
CA LEU A 87 0.29 -9.32 8.44
C LEU A 87 -1.05 -8.81 8.97
N PHE A 88 -2.18 -9.36 8.50
CA PHE A 88 -3.49 -9.00 9.01
C PHE A 88 -3.59 -9.28 10.51
N ARG A 89 -4.14 -8.31 11.25
CA ARG A 89 -4.37 -8.46 12.68
C ARG A 89 -5.51 -9.45 12.91
N PRO A 90 -5.42 -10.38 13.88
CA PRO A 90 -6.53 -11.29 14.19
C PRO A 90 -7.85 -10.55 14.49
N GLY A 91 -7.79 -9.42 15.20
CA GLY A 91 -8.97 -8.59 15.51
C GLY A 91 -9.63 -7.90 14.31
N ALA A 92 -8.91 -7.78 13.17
CA ALA A 92 -9.47 -7.23 11.95
C ALA A 92 -10.60 -8.12 11.43
N PHE A 93 -10.37 -9.43 11.36
CA PHE A 93 -11.36 -10.40 10.88
C PHE A 93 -12.63 -10.42 11.72
N ALA A 94 -12.50 -10.36 13.05
CA ALA A 94 -13.65 -10.31 13.96
C ALA A 94 -14.50 -9.03 13.73
N THR A 95 -13.84 -7.89 13.53
CA THR A 95 -14.54 -6.61 13.29
C THR A 95 -15.23 -6.60 11.93
N ILE A 96 -14.57 -7.10 10.89
CA ILE A 96 -15.13 -7.26 9.54
C ILE A 96 -16.36 -8.17 9.58
N ALA A 97 -16.25 -9.33 10.24
CA ALA A 97 -17.35 -10.28 10.37
C ALA A 97 -18.56 -9.66 11.08
N ARG A 98 -18.34 -8.85 12.12
CA ARG A 98 -19.40 -8.13 12.83
C ARG A 98 -20.16 -7.17 11.91
N HIS A 99 -19.46 -6.36 11.12
CA HIS A 99 -20.11 -5.44 10.17
C HIS A 99 -20.83 -6.20 9.05
N ARG A 100 -20.23 -7.29 8.56
CA ARG A 100 -20.87 -8.17 7.57
C ARG A 100 -22.18 -8.76 8.10
N ALA A 101 -22.18 -9.25 9.34
CA ALA A 101 -23.37 -9.80 9.98
C ALA A 101 -24.46 -8.73 10.22
N ALA A 102 -24.08 -7.46 10.40
CA ALA A 102 -25.01 -6.35 10.50
C ALA A 102 -25.61 -5.92 9.14
N GLY A 103 -25.15 -6.52 8.03
CA GLY A 103 -25.57 -6.15 6.67
C GLY A 103 -25.00 -4.80 6.22
N ASP A 104 -23.86 -4.38 6.77
CA ASP A 104 -23.15 -3.18 6.31
C ASP A 104 -22.33 -3.48 5.05
N ALA A 105 -22.26 -2.51 4.13
CA ALA A 105 -21.30 -2.56 3.03
C ALA A 105 -19.89 -2.30 3.57
N LEU A 106 -18.93 -3.12 3.17
CA LEU A 106 -17.54 -3.08 3.62
C LEU A 106 -16.68 -2.40 2.57
N MET A 107 -16.11 -1.24 2.92
CA MET A 107 -15.29 -0.44 2.02
C MET A 107 -13.87 -0.28 2.57
N LEU A 108 -12.86 -0.54 1.74
CA LEU A 108 -11.48 -0.23 2.10
C LEU A 108 -11.19 1.22 1.72
N LEU A 109 -10.62 2.00 2.63
CA LEU A 109 -10.23 3.40 2.39
C LEU A 109 -8.79 3.58 2.83
N THR A 110 -7.85 3.60 1.89
CA THR A 110 -6.41 3.59 2.18
C THR A 110 -5.64 4.62 1.37
N SER A 111 -4.49 5.04 1.88
CA SER A 111 -3.50 5.83 1.11
C SER A 111 -2.52 4.96 0.32
N SER A 112 -2.62 3.62 0.40
CA SER A 112 -1.82 2.71 -0.43
C SER A 112 -2.19 2.82 -1.92
N SER A 113 -1.36 2.24 -2.79
CA SER A 113 -1.66 2.18 -4.23
C SER A 113 -2.92 1.36 -4.52
N SER A 114 -3.58 1.67 -5.63
CA SER A 114 -4.74 0.94 -6.13
C SER A 114 -4.49 -0.55 -6.32
N TYR A 115 -3.28 -0.95 -6.71
CA TYR A 115 -2.93 -2.37 -6.87
C TYR A 115 -2.90 -3.12 -5.54
N LEU A 116 -2.30 -2.53 -4.50
CA LEU A 116 -2.26 -3.12 -3.16
C LEU A 116 -3.66 -3.14 -2.52
N ALA A 117 -4.40 -2.04 -2.67
CA ALA A 117 -5.76 -1.92 -2.18
C ALA A 117 -6.68 -2.96 -2.83
N ALA A 118 -6.56 -3.19 -4.15
CA ALA A 118 -7.30 -4.21 -4.86
C ALA A 118 -7.01 -5.62 -4.32
N ALA A 119 -5.74 -5.95 -4.10
CA ALA A 119 -5.34 -7.26 -3.55
C ALA A 119 -5.90 -7.48 -2.14
N ALA A 120 -5.79 -6.48 -1.25
CA ALA A 120 -6.33 -6.55 0.10
C ALA A 120 -7.86 -6.61 0.12
N CYS A 121 -8.53 -5.84 -0.74
CA CYS A 121 -9.99 -5.85 -0.91
C CYS A 121 -10.49 -7.24 -1.32
N ALA A 122 -9.81 -7.87 -2.28
CA ALA A 122 -10.16 -9.22 -2.74
C ALA A 122 -9.94 -10.27 -1.64
N GLU A 123 -8.81 -10.22 -0.93
CA GLU A 123 -8.49 -11.16 0.16
C GLU A 123 -9.53 -11.09 1.30
N LEU A 124 -9.96 -9.88 1.67
CA LEU A 124 -10.91 -9.67 2.75
C LEU A 124 -12.38 -9.79 2.30
N GLY A 125 -12.63 -9.93 0.99
CA GLY A 125 -13.95 -9.97 0.40
C GLY A 125 -14.77 -8.72 0.73
N PHE A 126 -14.18 -7.54 0.53
CA PHE A 126 -14.85 -6.25 0.67
C PHE A 126 -15.63 -5.89 -0.60
N ASP A 127 -16.65 -5.05 -0.48
CA ASP A 127 -17.53 -4.65 -1.57
C ASP A 127 -16.87 -3.63 -2.51
N GLY A 128 -15.85 -2.93 -2.04
CA GLY A 128 -15.06 -2.00 -2.85
C GLY A 128 -13.93 -1.33 -2.08
N TYR A 129 -13.19 -0.47 -2.79
CA TYR A 129 -12.08 0.28 -2.21
C TYR A 129 -11.90 1.66 -2.82
N LEU A 130 -11.39 2.58 -2.00
CA LEU A 130 -10.88 3.89 -2.36
C LEU A 130 -9.40 3.95 -1.98
N SER A 131 -8.57 4.39 -2.92
CA SER A 131 -7.11 4.34 -2.81
C SER A 131 -6.44 5.40 -3.69
N ASN A 132 -5.14 5.57 -3.50
CA ASN A 132 -4.34 6.41 -4.39
C ASN A 132 -4.13 5.70 -5.73
N ARG A 133 -4.38 6.42 -6.82
CA ARG A 133 -4.18 5.95 -8.19
C ARG A 133 -3.00 6.68 -8.80
N PHE A 134 -2.14 5.94 -9.49
CA PHE A 134 -1.11 6.56 -10.32
C PHE A 134 -1.76 7.07 -11.60
N GLU A 135 -1.27 8.21 -12.08
CA GLU A 135 -1.50 8.62 -13.45
C GLU A 135 -0.73 7.68 -14.38
N VAL A 136 -1.40 7.21 -15.42
CA VAL A 136 -0.84 6.29 -16.42
C VAL A 136 -1.02 6.97 -17.78
N ASP A 137 0.09 7.19 -18.47
CA ASP A 137 0.08 7.78 -19.81
C ASP A 137 -0.70 6.86 -20.75
N ALA A 138 -1.48 7.45 -21.67
CA ALA A 138 -2.18 6.69 -22.69
C ALA A 138 -1.17 5.95 -23.58
N ALA A 139 -1.48 4.68 -23.89
CA ALA A 139 -0.66 3.83 -24.76
C ALA A 139 -0.62 4.32 -26.21
#